data_AF-A0A501Y1W4-F1
#
_entry.id   AF-A0A501Y1W4-F1
#
_cell.length_a   1.000
_cell.length_b   1.000
_cell.length_c   1.000
_cell.angle_alpha   90.00
_cell.angle_beta   90.00
_cell.angle_gamma   90.00
#
_symmetry.space_group_name_H-M   'P 1'
#
loop_
_entity.id
_entity.type
_entity.pdbx_description
1 polymer ?
#
loop_
_entity_poly.entity_id
_entity_poly.type
_entity_poly.pdbx_seq_one_letter_code
_entity_poly.pdbx_strand_id
1 'polypeptide(L)'
;MGFFNSIFGKKAPPARELNHPSALKIGDMISIDNSFALPPQLRGQQLKVEAVNTYEFERKQQTEWVLKGHGSDTLFLSIEEDDETYLAFSLKITRSQVEQIFDLEQFSTLFDEPGHAELTTQELSPDVAEQLEQWLGKQYHQVSFALFGYFHREDYRGLKPPQDANGASGEPFEYYLLLDDDESRAVEVEVYEGGDTDVVLTLYRPLSDIRDYWPGQ
;
A
#
# COMPACT_ATOMS: atom_id res chain seq x y z
N MET A 1 0.14 33.24 57.91
CA MET A 1 0.54 33.91 56.66
C MET A 1 1.75 33.14 56.13
N GLY A 2 1.54 32.16 55.25
CA GLY A 2 1.65 32.34 53.80
C GLY A 2 3.01 31.74 53.37
N PHE A 3 3.22 31.08 52.26
CA PHE A 3 2.45 30.83 51.05
C PHE A 3 2.92 29.48 50.50
N PHE A 4 1.98 28.56 50.22
CA PHE A 4 2.24 27.35 49.45
C PHE A 4 2.51 27.74 48.00
N ASN A 5 3.78 27.86 47.62
CA ASN A 5 4.16 28.09 46.23
C ASN A 5 4.28 26.76 45.48
N SER A 6 3.24 26.46 44.71
CA SER A 6 3.27 25.87 43.36
C SER A 6 4.19 24.66 43.15
N ILE A 7 3.64 23.47 43.41
CA ILE A 7 4.05 22.22 42.76
C ILE A 7 2.95 21.85 41.76
N PHE A 8 2.79 22.66 40.71
CA PHE A 8 2.06 22.27 39.51
C PHE A 8 3.09 22.16 38.38
N GLY A 9 3.82 21.05 38.38
CA GLY A 9 4.53 20.61 37.18
C GLY A 9 3.49 20.46 36.07
N LYS A 10 3.71 21.17 34.95
CA LYS A 10 2.89 21.00 33.75
C LYS A 10 2.83 19.50 33.46
N LYS A 11 1.65 18.89 33.58
CA LYS A 11 1.44 17.53 33.12
C LYS A 11 1.85 17.51 31.66
N ALA A 12 2.81 16.67 31.31
CA ALA A 12 3.14 16.45 29.90
C ALA A 12 1.83 16.12 29.17
N PRO A 13 1.62 16.65 27.95
CA PRO A 13 0.46 16.27 27.16
C PRO A 13 0.38 14.74 27.11
N PRO A 14 -0.83 14.15 27.18
CA PRO A 14 -0.99 12.72 27.13
C PRO A 14 -0.28 12.18 25.88
N ALA A 15 0.45 11.07 26.03
CA ALA A 15 1.07 10.41 24.90
C ALA A 15 -0.01 10.12 23.85
N ARG A 16 0.29 10.37 22.57
CA ARG A 16 -0.65 10.11 21.48
C ARG A 16 -1.01 8.63 21.49
N GLU A 17 -2.29 8.33 21.58
CA GLU A 17 -2.80 6.98 21.45
C GLU A 17 -2.87 6.61 19.96
N LEU A 18 -2.20 5.53 19.58
CA LEU A 18 -2.20 4.98 18.23
C LEU A 18 -2.72 3.55 18.33
N ASN A 19 -3.89 3.29 17.76
CA ASN A 19 -4.59 2.01 17.86
C ASN A 19 -5.23 1.57 16.53
N HIS A 20 -5.02 2.33 15.45
CA HIS A 20 -5.57 2.06 14.13
C HIS A 20 -4.59 2.52 13.04
N PRO A 21 -4.45 1.79 11.92
CA PRO A 21 -3.51 2.15 10.85
C PRO A 21 -3.84 3.51 10.21
N SER A 22 -5.12 3.90 10.13
CA SER A 22 -5.51 5.19 9.54
C SER A 22 -4.95 6.41 10.31
N ALA A 23 -4.56 6.23 11.57
CA ALA A 23 -3.96 7.26 12.42
C ALA A 23 -2.43 7.31 12.34
N LEU A 24 -1.81 6.46 11.52
CA LEU A 24 -0.36 6.42 11.33
C LEU A 24 0.16 7.74 10.73
N LYS A 25 1.28 8.20 11.27
CA LYS A 25 2.05 9.37 10.87
C LYS A 25 3.48 8.96 10.56
N ILE A 26 4.17 9.79 9.78
CA ILE A 26 5.61 9.64 9.53
C ILE A 26 6.34 9.54 10.88
N GLY A 27 7.21 8.54 11.00
CA GLY A 27 7.93 8.23 12.24
C GLY A 27 7.30 7.14 13.11
N ASP A 28 6.00 6.85 12.92
CA ASP A 28 5.33 5.76 13.63
C ASP A 28 5.84 4.40 13.17
N MET A 29 5.70 3.40 14.03
CA MET A 29 6.00 2.02 13.67
C MET A 29 4.84 1.09 13.99
N ILE A 30 4.69 0.05 13.17
CA ILE A 30 3.78 -1.08 13.40
C ILE A 30 4.59 -2.37 13.54
N SER A 31 4.15 -3.27 14.41
CA SER A 31 4.71 -4.62 14.54
C SER A 31 3.75 -5.63 13.93
N ILE A 32 4.23 -6.36 12.93
CA ILE A 32 3.45 -7.37 12.22
C ILE A 32 3.52 -8.71 12.94
N ASP A 33 2.47 -9.51 12.83
CA ASP A 33 2.45 -10.86 13.37
C ASP A 33 3.51 -11.78 12.74
N ASN A 34 3.96 -12.77 13.51
CA ASN A 34 4.93 -13.78 13.07
C ASN A 34 4.23 -15.04 12.52
N SER A 35 3.21 -14.84 11.70
CA SER A 35 2.41 -15.92 11.11
C SER A 35 3.06 -16.49 9.85
N PHE A 36 3.01 -17.80 9.67
CA PHE A 36 3.44 -18.46 8.44
C PHE A 36 2.56 -18.11 7.23
N ALA A 37 1.36 -17.57 7.45
CA ALA A 37 0.51 -17.08 6.37
C ALA A 37 1.04 -15.79 5.74
N LEU A 38 1.94 -15.07 6.42
CA LEU A 38 2.51 -13.81 5.93
C LEU A 38 3.80 -14.05 5.14
N PRO A 39 4.05 -13.26 4.09
CA PRO A 39 5.29 -13.31 3.33
C PRO A 39 6.51 -12.88 4.18
N PRO A 40 7.74 -13.28 3.82
CA PRO A 40 8.95 -12.98 4.59
C PRO A 40 9.19 -11.49 4.84
N GLN A 41 8.75 -10.62 3.92
CA GLN A 41 8.86 -9.17 4.02
C GLN A 41 7.94 -8.57 5.10
N LEU A 42 6.90 -9.30 5.52
CA LEU A 42 5.95 -8.88 6.56
C LEU A 42 6.14 -9.66 7.86
N ARG A 43 6.35 -10.98 7.77
CA ARG A 43 6.34 -11.90 8.90
C ARG A 43 7.29 -11.46 10.01
N GLY A 44 6.72 -11.10 11.16
CA GLY A 44 7.44 -10.71 12.37
C GLY A 44 8.23 -9.41 12.25
N GLN A 45 8.03 -8.63 11.18
CA GLN A 45 8.76 -7.39 10.94
C GLN A 45 8.21 -6.24 11.78
N GLN A 46 9.09 -5.28 12.07
CA GLN A 46 8.70 -3.95 12.51
C GLN A 46 8.88 -3.00 11.34
N LEU A 47 7.81 -2.26 11.01
CA LEU A 47 7.77 -1.38 9.86
C LEU A 47 7.56 0.04 10.32
N LYS A 48 8.46 0.93 9.93
CA LYS A 48 8.37 2.37 10.19
C LYS A 48 7.73 3.08 9.02
N VAL A 49 6.85 4.03 9.31
CA VAL A 49 6.25 4.93 8.32
C VAL A 49 7.28 6.00 7.93
N GLU A 50 7.71 5.98 6.68
CA GLU A 50 8.68 6.95 6.14
C GLU A 50 8.00 8.08 5.35
N ALA A 51 6.87 7.80 4.71
CA ALA A 51 6.07 8.79 4.00
C ALA A 51 4.58 8.43 4.05
N VAL A 52 3.75 9.44 3.77
CA VAL A 52 2.32 9.28 3.56
C VAL A 52 1.98 10.00 2.27
N ASN A 53 1.47 9.25 1.30
CA ASN A 53 1.10 9.69 -0.03
C ASN A 53 -0.42 9.65 -0.19
N THR A 54 -0.91 10.33 -1.23
CA THR A 54 -2.34 10.37 -1.55
C THR A 54 -2.56 10.01 -3.01
N TYR A 55 -3.40 9.01 -3.24
CA TYR A 55 -4.03 8.76 -4.53
C TYR A 55 -5.35 9.52 -4.61
N GLU A 56 -5.52 10.32 -5.65
CA GLU A 56 -6.74 11.07 -5.93
C GLU A 56 -7.43 10.51 -7.19
N PHE A 57 -8.58 9.87 -6.99
CA PHE A 57 -9.47 9.45 -8.07
C PHE A 57 -10.68 10.40 -8.15
N GLU A 58 -11.48 10.30 -9.22
CA GLU A 58 -12.62 11.20 -9.48
C GLU A 58 -13.55 11.39 -8.25
N ARG A 59 -13.78 10.32 -7.47
CA ARG A 59 -14.76 10.31 -6.36
C ARG A 59 -14.19 9.90 -5.01
N LYS A 60 -12.91 9.52 -4.93
CA LYS A 60 -12.29 9.07 -3.68
C LYS A 60 -10.84 9.50 -3.61
N GLN A 61 -10.37 9.72 -2.39
CA GLN A 61 -8.95 9.79 -2.08
C GLN A 61 -8.58 8.55 -1.29
N GLN A 62 -7.41 7.99 -1.58
CA GLN A 62 -6.86 6.84 -0.90
C GLN A 62 -5.49 7.21 -0.34
N THR A 63 -5.28 6.89 0.94
CA THR A 63 -4.00 7.11 1.60
C THR A 63 -3.11 5.90 1.39
N GLU A 64 -1.85 6.16 1.06
CA GLU A 64 -0.79 5.16 1.06
C GLU A 64 0.26 5.52 2.10
N TRP A 65 0.63 4.57 2.95
CA TRP A 65 1.77 4.68 3.86
C TRP A 65 2.97 3.94 3.26
N VAL A 66 4.09 4.64 3.11
CA VAL A 66 5.36 4.01 2.72
C VAL A 66 6.02 3.46 3.98
N LEU A 67 6.25 2.16 3.98
CA LEU A 67 6.73 1.38 5.11
C LEU A 67 8.14 0.86 4.87
N LYS A 68 9.02 1.05 5.86
CA LYS A 68 10.40 0.53 5.85
C LYS A 68 10.70 -0.34 7.06
N GLY A 69 11.14 -1.57 6.79
CA GLY A 69 11.65 -2.50 7.80
C GLY A 69 13.17 -2.59 7.77
N HIS A 70 13.70 -3.69 8.32
CA HIS A 70 15.14 -3.99 8.28
C HIS A 70 15.64 -4.51 6.93
N GLY A 71 14.74 -4.98 6.07
CA GLY A 71 15.06 -5.47 4.74
C GLY A 71 15.35 -4.38 3.70
N SER A 72 15.73 -4.80 2.50
CA SER A 72 15.92 -3.92 1.35
C SER A 72 14.60 -3.40 0.78
N ASP A 73 13.52 -4.15 0.95
CA ASP A 73 12.26 -3.89 0.28
C ASP A 73 11.54 -2.70 0.90
N THR A 74 10.84 -1.95 0.07
CA THR A 74 9.93 -0.90 0.50
C THR A 74 8.53 -1.44 0.32
N LEU A 75 7.75 -1.41 1.38
CA LEU A 75 6.37 -1.87 1.37
C LEU A 75 5.46 -0.66 1.37
N PHE A 76 4.27 -0.84 0.81
CA PHE A 76 3.22 0.15 0.84
C PHE A 76 2.04 -0.44 1.60
N LEU A 77 1.26 0.42 2.24
CA LEU A 77 0.05 0.04 2.94
C LEU A 77 -1.05 1.00 2.51
N SER A 78 -2.20 0.48 2.13
CA SER A 78 -3.47 1.21 2.15
C SER A 78 -4.48 0.46 3.03
N ILE A 79 -5.62 1.09 3.24
CA ILE A 79 -6.75 0.52 3.97
C ILE A 79 -7.91 0.45 3.00
N GLU A 80 -8.44 -0.75 2.80
CA GLU A 80 -9.67 -0.95 2.04
C GLU A 80 -10.84 -1.11 3.03
N GLU A 81 -11.86 -0.29 2.84
CA GLU A 81 -13.08 -0.29 3.64
C GLU A 81 -14.26 -0.61 2.72
N ASP A 82 -14.79 -1.82 2.85
CA ASP A 82 -16.07 -2.21 2.24
C ASP A 82 -17.02 -2.67 3.37
N ASP A 83 -17.35 -3.95 3.46
CA ASP A 83 -18.10 -4.52 4.60
C ASP A 83 -17.23 -4.68 5.86
N GLU A 84 -15.96 -5.02 5.66
CA GLU A 84 -14.94 -5.11 6.70
C GLU A 84 -13.72 -4.26 6.31
N THR A 85 -12.90 -3.90 7.30
CA THR A 85 -11.67 -3.14 7.08
C THR A 85 -10.49 -4.08 6.89
N TYR A 86 -9.81 -3.98 5.75
CA TYR A 86 -8.63 -4.76 5.40
C TYR A 86 -7.40 -3.88 5.25
N LEU A 87 -6.25 -4.44 5.61
CA LEU A 87 -4.93 -3.92 5.26
C LEU A 87 -4.61 -4.41 3.85
N ALA A 88 -4.30 -3.49 2.94
CA ALA A 88 -3.74 -3.82 1.65
C ALA A 88 -2.24 -3.55 1.72
N PHE A 89 -1.45 -4.59 1.99
CA PHE A 89 0.00 -4.48 1.88
C PHE A 89 0.40 -4.65 0.44
N SER A 90 1.33 -3.84 -0.04
CA SER A 90 1.71 -3.83 -1.45
C SER A 90 3.22 -3.79 -1.63
N LEU A 91 3.69 -4.43 -2.70
CA LEU A 91 5.09 -4.54 -3.07
C LEU A 91 5.24 -4.28 -4.57
N LYS A 92 6.02 -3.25 -4.92
CA LYS A 92 6.38 -2.96 -6.32
C LYS A 92 7.35 -4.01 -6.84
N ILE A 93 7.07 -4.55 -8.02
CA ILE A 93 7.91 -5.55 -8.69
C ILE A 93 8.56 -4.97 -9.94
N THR A 94 9.75 -5.47 -10.24
CA THR A 94 10.49 -5.07 -11.43
C THR A 94 9.91 -5.72 -12.69
N ARG A 95 10.15 -5.11 -13.85
CA ARG A 95 9.81 -5.72 -15.15
C ARG A 95 10.34 -7.15 -15.30
N SER A 96 11.56 -7.43 -14.84
CA SER A 96 12.12 -8.79 -14.91
C SER A 96 11.38 -9.79 -14.02
N GLN A 97 10.79 -9.34 -12.91
CA GLN A 97 9.90 -10.17 -12.10
C GLN A 97 8.55 -10.35 -12.78
N VAL A 98 7.97 -9.31 -13.38
CA VAL A 98 6.73 -9.43 -14.19
C VAL A 98 6.90 -10.50 -15.28
N GLU A 99 8.00 -10.45 -16.02
CA GLU A 99 8.34 -11.43 -17.08
C GLU A 99 8.48 -12.87 -16.58
N GLN A 100 8.84 -13.05 -15.31
CA GLN A 100 8.96 -14.38 -14.68
C GLN A 100 7.64 -14.86 -14.07
N ILE A 101 6.78 -13.93 -13.65
CA ILE A 101 5.52 -14.24 -12.96
C ILE A 101 4.39 -14.44 -13.97
N PHE A 102 4.33 -13.64 -15.04
CA PHE A 102 3.23 -13.63 -15.99
C PHE A 102 3.71 -13.79 -17.43
N ASP A 103 2.90 -14.46 -18.24
CA ASP A 103 3.11 -14.46 -19.68
C ASP A 103 2.91 -13.04 -20.22
N LEU A 104 3.86 -12.53 -21.01
CA LEU A 104 3.82 -11.14 -21.48
C LEU A 104 2.72 -10.89 -22.52
N GLU A 105 2.31 -11.90 -23.29
CA GLU A 105 1.20 -11.75 -24.21
C GLU A 105 -0.09 -11.57 -23.43
N GLN A 106 -0.33 -12.42 -22.41
CA GLN A 106 -1.44 -12.25 -21.47
C GLN A 106 -1.38 -10.90 -20.75
N PHE A 107 -0.20 -10.52 -20.23
CA PHE A 107 -0.01 -9.25 -19.52
C PHE A 107 -0.33 -8.03 -20.38
N SER A 108 0.01 -8.08 -21.68
CA SER A 108 -0.29 -6.98 -22.60
C SER A 108 -1.79 -6.73 -22.79
N THR A 109 -2.64 -7.75 -22.58
CA THR A 109 -4.10 -7.61 -22.73
C THR A 109 -4.75 -6.73 -21.67
N LEU A 110 -4.04 -6.38 -20.59
CA LEU A 110 -4.53 -5.47 -19.54
C LEU A 110 -4.96 -4.12 -20.11
N PHE A 111 -4.32 -3.70 -21.19
CA PHE A 111 -4.49 -2.41 -21.83
C PHE A 111 -5.52 -2.45 -22.98
N ASP A 112 -6.06 -3.62 -23.30
CA ASP A 112 -7.03 -3.79 -24.39
C ASP A 112 -8.46 -3.52 -23.92
N GLU A 113 -9.19 -2.70 -24.67
CA GLU A 113 -10.63 -2.51 -24.44
C GLU A 113 -11.41 -3.82 -24.69
N PRO A 114 -12.37 -4.20 -23.84
CA PRO A 114 -13.03 -3.40 -22.80
C PRO A 114 -12.52 -3.64 -21.36
N GLY A 115 -11.34 -4.26 -21.19
CA GLY A 115 -10.80 -4.59 -19.87
C GLY A 115 -11.30 -5.91 -19.30
N HIS A 116 -10.88 -7.01 -19.93
CA HIS A 116 -11.21 -8.38 -19.53
C HIS A 116 -9.97 -9.27 -19.49
N ALA A 117 -8.83 -8.69 -19.13
CA ALA A 117 -7.59 -9.45 -19.05
C ALA A 117 -7.68 -10.54 -17.99
N GLU A 118 -7.12 -11.70 -18.33
CA GLU A 118 -6.92 -12.83 -17.44
C GLU A 118 -5.43 -13.14 -17.39
N LEU A 119 -4.86 -13.18 -16.19
CA LEU A 119 -3.46 -13.56 -15.98
C LEU A 119 -3.38 -14.87 -15.24
N THR A 120 -2.46 -15.73 -15.67
CA THR A 120 -2.08 -16.93 -14.93
C THR A 120 -0.64 -16.78 -14.42
N THR A 121 -0.44 -17.04 -13.14
CA THR A 121 0.90 -17.09 -12.55
C THR A 121 1.66 -18.29 -13.10
N GLN A 122 2.83 -18.04 -13.66
CA GLN A 122 3.72 -19.06 -14.22
C GLN A 122 4.43 -19.86 -13.13
N GLU A 123 5.06 -20.96 -13.52
CA GLU A 123 5.98 -21.68 -12.65
C GLU A 123 7.21 -20.80 -12.35
N LEU A 124 7.36 -20.43 -11.08
CA LEU A 124 8.40 -19.50 -10.64
C LEU A 124 9.75 -20.21 -10.52
N SER A 125 10.82 -19.48 -10.81
CA SER A 125 12.17 -19.92 -10.42
C SER A 125 12.28 -19.98 -8.89
N PRO A 126 13.13 -20.86 -8.32
CA PRO A 126 13.24 -21.01 -6.87
C PRO A 126 13.52 -19.69 -6.13
N ASP A 127 14.37 -18.84 -6.71
CA ASP A 127 14.75 -17.56 -6.12
C ASP A 127 13.57 -16.56 -6.09
N VAL A 128 12.74 -16.55 -7.14
CA VAL A 128 11.53 -15.71 -7.19
C VAL A 128 10.44 -16.27 -6.30
N ALA A 129 10.27 -17.59 -6.26
CA ALA A 129 9.29 -18.26 -5.41
C ALA A 129 9.53 -17.94 -3.93
N GLU A 130 10.77 -18.04 -3.45
CA GLU A 130 11.14 -17.71 -2.06
C GLU A 130 10.73 -16.28 -1.67
N GLN A 131 10.77 -15.34 -2.61
CA GLN A 131 10.50 -13.93 -2.37
C GLN A 131 9.02 -13.57 -2.54
N LEU A 132 8.35 -14.11 -3.56
CA LEU A 132 7.09 -13.58 -4.08
C LEU A 132 5.93 -14.58 -4.07
N GLU A 133 6.16 -15.88 -3.88
CA GLU A 133 5.09 -16.89 -3.99
C GLU A 133 3.90 -16.59 -3.06
N GLN A 134 4.17 -16.10 -1.83
CA GLN A 134 3.12 -15.77 -0.87
C GLN A 134 2.31 -14.51 -1.24
N TRP A 135 2.84 -13.66 -2.12
CA TRP A 135 2.16 -12.48 -2.67
C TRP A 135 1.28 -12.81 -3.87
N LEU A 136 1.38 -14.03 -4.41
CA LEU A 136 0.81 -14.40 -5.70
C LEU A 136 -0.38 -15.36 -5.57
N GLY A 137 -1.44 -15.02 -6.29
CA GLY A 137 -2.57 -15.88 -6.59
C GLY A 137 -2.23 -16.77 -7.79
N LYS A 138 -3.12 -17.70 -8.12
CA LYS A 138 -2.90 -18.60 -9.27
C LYS A 138 -3.39 -17.99 -10.57
N GLN A 139 -4.55 -17.36 -10.51
CA GLN A 139 -5.23 -16.72 -11.61
C GLN A 139 -5.74 -15.38 -11.14
N TYR A 140 -5.77 -14.42 -12.07
CA TYR A 140 -6.25 -13.08 -11.82
C TYR A 140 -7.19 -12.67 -12.94
N HIS A 141 -8.25 -11.96 -12.60
CA HIS A 141 -9.20 -11.40 -13.55
C HIS A 141 -9.30 -9.89 -13.35
N GLN A 142 -9.37 -9.16 -14.45
CA GLN A 142 -9.45 -7.71 -14.43
C GLN A 142 -10.80 -7.22 -13.91
N VAL A 143 -10.76 -6.32 -12.93
CA VAL A 143 -11.95 -5.72 -12.29
C VAL A 143 -12.00 -4.21 -12.45
N SER A 144 -10.86 -3.56 -12.75
CA SER A 144 -10.82 -2.14 -13.13
C SER A 144 -9.96 -1.95 -14.38
N PHE A 145 -10.46 -1.12 -15.28
CA PHE A 145 -9.83 -0.80 -16.55
C PHE A 145 -9.69 0.71 -16.70
N ALA A 146 -8.45 1.17 -16.92
CA ALA A 146 -8.10 2.55 -17.25
C ALA A 146 -8.77 3.60 -16.34
N LEU A 147 -8.78 3.38 -15.02
CA LEU A 147 -9.26 4.39 -14.08
C LEU A 147 -8.24 5.52 -14.00
N PHE A 148 -8.69 6.75 -14.24
CA PHE A 148 -7.79 7.91 -14.21
C PHE A 148 -7.67 8.49 -12.80
N GLY A 149 -6.45 8.85 -12.40
CA GLY A 149 -6.17 9.47 -11.12
C GLY A 149 -4.90 10.32 -11.11
N TYR A 150 -4.62 10.92 -9.94
CA TYR A 150 -3.40 11.66 -9.66
C TYR A 150 -2.70 11.10 -8.41
N PHE A 151 -1.40 10.86 -8.49
CA PHE A 151 -0.58 10.45 -7.38
C PHE A 151 0.15 11.64 -6.77
N HIS A 152 -0.04 11.86 -5.47
CA HIS A 152 0.55 12.96 -4.72
C HIS A 152 1.51 12.42 -3.66
N ARG A 153 2.78 12.83 -3.70
CA ARG A 153 3.78 12.51 -2.67
C ARG A 153 3.65 13.39 -1.41
N GLU A 154 2.41 13.61 -0.99
CA GLU A 154 2.01 14.40 0.18
C GLU A 154 0.77 13.81 0.86
N ASP A 155 0.62 14.11 2.15
CA ASP A 155 -0.49 13.67 2.98
C ASP A 155 -1.66 14.66 2.91
N TYR A 156 -2.66 14.34 2.09
CA TYR A 156 -3.88 15.13 1.92
C TYR A 156 -5.06 14.58 2.73
N ARG A 157 -4.84 13.72 3.73
CA ARG A 157 -5.94 13.21 4.57
C ARG A 157 -6.74 14.35 5.20
N GLY A 158 -8.04 14.37 4.92
CA GLY A 158 -8.95 15.42 5.39
C GLY A 158 -8.75 16.79 4.71
N LEU A 159 -7.96 16.84 3.65
CA LEU A 159 -7.65 18.02 2.85
C LEU A 159 -8.02 17.75 1.38
N LYS A 160 -7.99 18.79 0.55
CA LYS A 160 -8.14 18.66 -0.90
C LYS A 160 -6.80 18.99 -1.56
N PRO A 161 -6.28 18.13 -2.46
CA PRO A 161 -5.08 18.43 -3.20
C PRO A 161 -5.21 19.74 -4.00
N PRO A 162 -4.10 20.48 -4.21
CA PRO A 162 -4.06 21.67 -5.05
C PRO A 162 -4.63 21.40 -6.45
N GLN A 163 -5.35 22.38 -6.99
CA GLN A 163 -6.01 22.30 -8.31
C GLN A 163 -5.49 23.39 -9.27
N ASP A 164 -4.48 24.14 -8.86
CA ASP A 164 -3.92 25.23 -9.64
C ASP A 164 -2.84 24.73 -10.60
N ALA A 165 -2.86 25.22 -11.83
CA ALA A 165 -1.91 24.85 -12.88
C ALA A 165 -0.45 25.23 -12.57
N ASN A 166 -0.21 25.99 -11.50
CA ASN A 166 1.11 26.42 -11.03
C ASN A 166 1.53 25.77 -9.70
N GLY A 167 0.65 24.95 -9.09
CA GLY A 167 0.96 24.20 -7.88
C GLY A 167 1.66 22.88 -8.22
N ALA A 168 2.15 22.18 -7.19
CA ALA A 168 2.57 20.79 -7.32
C ALA A 168 1.32 19.92 -7.51
N SER A 169 0.76 19.91 -8.72
CA SER A 169 -0.30 18.97 -9.09
C SER A 169 0.28 17.56 -9.10
N GLY A 170 -0.46 16.59 -8.57
CA GLY A 170 -0.05 15.18 -8.57
C GLY A 170 0.27 14.65 -9.96
N GLU A 171 0.99 13.53 -10.00
CA GLU A 171 1.37 12.85 -11.24
C GLU A 171 0.15 12.12 -11.79
N PRO A 172 -0.34 12.46 -13.01
CA PRO A 172 -1.47 11.77 -13.60
C PRO A 172 -1.09 10.33 -13.98
N PHE A 173 -2.01 9.41 -13.78
CA PHE A 173 -1.83 8.00 -14.13
C PHE A 173 -3.15 7.33 -14.54
N GLU A 174 -3.03 6.26 -15.30
CA GLU A 174 -4.09 5.29 -15.58
C GLU A 174 -3.87 4.05 -14.69
N TYR A 175 -4.95 3.55 -14.11
CA TYR A 175 -4.94 2.47 -13.14
C TYR A 175 -5.71 1.26 -13.63
N TYR A 176 -5.12 0.08 -13.42
CA TYR A 176 -5.69 -1.21 -13.73
C TYR A 176 -5.58 -2.10 -12.49
N LEU A 177 -6.65 -2.84 -12.19
CA LEU A 177 -6.71 -3.73 -11.04
C LEU A 177 -7.20 -5.10 -11.50
N LEU A 178 -6.46 -6.13 -11.08
CA LEU A 178 -6.87 -7.51 -11.21
C LEU A 178 -6.88 -8.16 -9.83
N LEU A 179 -7.89 -8.98 -9.58
CA LEU A 179 -8.05 -9.72 -8.32
C LEU A 179 -7.89 -11.22 -8.56
N ASP A 180 -7.35 -11.93 -7.57
CA ASP A 180 -7.39 -13.39 -7.57
C ASP A 180 -8.79 -13.92 -7.26
N ASP A 181 -9.02 -15.22 -7.49
CA ASP A 181 -10.32 -15.85 -7.30
C ASP A 181 -10.88 -15.71 -5.87
N ASP A 182 -10.00 -15.57 -4.89
CA ASP A 182 -10.33 -15.43 -3.47
C ASP A 182 -10.43 -13.96 -3.02
N GLU A 183 -10.20 -13.00 -3.94
CA GLU A 183 -10.08 -11.56 -3.67
C GLU A 183 -9.11 -11.23 -2.52
N SER A 184 -8.13 -12.11 -2.30
CA SER A 184 -7.15 -12.03 -1.23
C SER A 184 -5.84 -11.40 -1.68
N ARG A 185 -5.64 -11.35 -3.01
CA ARG A 185 -4.46 -10.78 -3.65
C ARG A 185 -4.87 -10.00 -4.89
N ALA A 186 -4.06 -9.00 -5.21
CA ALA A 186 -4.25 -8.21 -6.41
C ALA A 186 -2.95 -7.99 -7.19
N VAL A 187 -3.11 -7.74 -8.48
CA VAL A 187 -2.11 -7.11 -9.33
C VAL A 187 -2.63 -5.74 -9.71
N GLU A 188 -1.90 -4.72 -9.33
CA GLU A 188 -2.20 -3.34 -9.65
C GLU A 188 -1.17 -2.82 -10.65
N VAL A 189 -1.64 -2.10 -11.67
CA VAL A 189 -0.77 -1.51 -12.68
C VAL A 189 -1.11 -0.03 -12.81
N GLU A 190 -0.06 0.79 -12.72
CA GLU A 190 -0.14 2.24 -12.87
C GLU A 190 0.67 2.63 -14.10
N VAL A 191 0.04 3.33 -15.04
CA VAL A 191 0.69 3.86 -16.24
C VAL A 191 0.73 5.38 -16.14
N TYR A 192 1.91 5.94 -15.97
CA TYR A 192 2.15 7.37 -15.82
C TYR A 192 2.36 8.07 -17.16
N GLU A 193 2.24 9.40 -17.15
CA GLU A 193 2.58 10.22 -18.30
C GLU A 193 4.03 9.97 -18.77
N GLY A 194 4.20 9.61 -20.04
CA GLY A 194 5.49 9.21 -20.60
C GLY A 194 5.67 7.69 -20.77
N GLY A 195 4.72 6.89 -20.27
CA GLY A 195 4.70 5.43 -20.43
C GLY A 195 5.46 4.67 -19.35
N ASP A 196 5.92 5.35 -18.31
CA ASP A 196 6.47 4.69 -17.12
C ASP A 196 5.36 3.86 -16.47
N THR A 197 5.64 2.57 -16.24
CA THR A 197 4.66 1.61 -15.75
C THR A 197 5.15 0.98 -14.46
N ASP A 198 4.38 1.16 -13.39
CA ASP A 198 4.59 0.47 -12.13
C ASP A 198 3.65 -0.73 -12.04
N VAL A 199 4.18 -1.87 -11.61
CA VAL A 199 3.41 -3.08 -11.34
C VAL A 199 3.57 -3.44 -9.87
N VAL A 200 2.45 -3.66 -9.20
CA VAL A 200 2.38 -3.83 -7.76
C VAL A 200 1.62 -5.10 -7.43
N LEU A 201 2.19 -5.91 -6.54
CA LEU A 201 1.49 -7.05 -5.95
C LEU A 201 0.90 -6.61 -4.61
N THR A 202 -0.37 -6.87 -4.40
CA THR A 202 -1.09 -6.50 -3.17
C THR A 202 -1.65 -7.73 -2.48
N LEU A 203 -1.56 -7.75 -1.15
CA LEU A 203 -2.04 -8.80 -0.27
C LEU A 203 -3.00 -8.19 0.75
N TYR A 204 -4.26 -8.64 0.71
CA TYR A 204 -5.30 -8.19 1.64
C TYR A 204 -5.26 -9.02 2.93
N ARG A 205 -5.11 -8.34 4.06
CA ARG A 205 -4.92 -8.95 5.39
C ARG A 205 -5.83 -8.31 6.44
N PRO A 206 -6.26 -9.06 7.46
CA PRO A 206 -7.07 -8.49 8.54
C PRO A 206 -6.24 -7.51 9.38
N LEU A 207 -6.90 -6.51 9.98
CA LEU A 207 -6.27 -5.54 10.89
C LEU A 207 -5.49 -6.20 12.04
N SER A 208 -5.93 -7.39 12.48
CA SER A 208 -5.30 -8.17 13.55
C SER A 208 -3.87 -8.62 13.25
N ASP A 209 -3.44 -8.59 11.99
CA ASP A 209 -2.06 -8.89 11.62
C ASP A 209 -1.08 -7.80 12.10
N ILE A 210 -1.57 -6.59 12.40
CA ILE A 210 -0.82 -5.58 13.17
C ILE A 210 -1.05 -5.84 14.65
N ARG A 211 0.00 -6.28 15.35
CA ARG A 211 -0.05 -6.60 16.79
C ARG A 211 0.12 -5.39 17.68
N ASP A 212 1.10 -4.56 17.36
CA ASP A 212 1.47 -3.42 18.20
C ASP A 212 1.66 -2.16 17.35
N TYR A 213 1.27 -1.04 17.92
CA TYR A 213 1.45 0.29 17.37
C TYR A 213 2.39 1.09 18.25
N TRP A 214 3.36 1.75 17.63
CA TRP A 214 4.38 2.52 18.32
C TRP A 214 4.36 3.94 17.78
N PRO A 215 3.77 4.89 18.53
CA PRO A 215 3.83 6.29 18.17
C PRO A 215 5.28 6.77 18.04
N GLY A 216 5.62 7.37 16.90
CA GLY A 216 6.85 8.12 16.73
C GLY A 216 6.89 9.35 17.65
N GLN A 217 8.10 9.85 17.90
CA GLN A 217 8.33 11.09 18.66
C GLN A 217 8.09 12.34 17.81
#